data_AF-A0A937UZM9-F1
#
_entry.id   AF-A0A937UZM9-F1
#
_cell.length_a   1.000
_cell.length_b   1.000
_cell.length_c   1.000
_cell.angle_alpha   90.00
_cell.angle_beta   90.00
_cell.angle_gamma   90.00
#
_symmetry.space_group_name_H-M   'P 1'
#
loop_
_entity.id
_entity.type
_entity.pdbx_description
1 polymer ?
#
loop_
_entity_poly.entity_id
_entity_poly.type
_entity_poly.pdbx_seq_one_letter_code
_entity_poly.pdbx_strand_id
1 'polypeptide(L)'
;MSQAISVGNFTTFFVLYAFVSLAVYFTASFTIPAWLIYFFFLLPFYLICIVYLMDLNLRHYQKSLRYKRLPLFLSVIFQLLIILTSPTSCYGWSQGKACYSFIQTHLTTTKLATLQNTPPAWWIVDSMLVPALILHVISVAMFLKMIRIEQQ
;
A
#
# COMPACT_ATOMS: atom_id res chain seq x y z
N MET A 1 -13.51 -16.66 10.85
CA MET A 1 -12.05 -16.92 10.67
C MET A 1 -11.83 -17.53 9.29
N SER A 2 -10.62 -17.46 8.72
CA SER A 2 -10.29 -18.14 7.47
C SER A 2 -10.21 -19.66 7.65
N GLN A 3 -10.19 -20.40 6.54
CA GLN A 3 -9.74 -21.79 6.52
C GLN A 3 -8.25 -21.86 6.91
N ALA A 4 -7.83 -23.01 7.42
CA ALA A 4 -6.44 -23.26 7.78
C ALA A 4 -5.57 -23.33 6.53
N ILE A 5 -4.43 -22.64 6.54
CA ILE A 5 -3.42 -22.65 5.48
C ILE A 5 -2.07 -23.02 6.09
N SER A 6 -1.22 -23.75 5.36
CA SER A 6 0.15 -24.00 5.83
C SER A 6 0.92 -22.68 5.93
N VAL A 7 1.80 -22.57 6.94
CA VAL A 7 2.60 -21.37 7.13
C VAL A 7 3.44 -21.04 5.89
N GLY A 8 4.03 -22.06 5.25
CA GLY A 8 4.83 -21.88 4.03
C GLY A 8 4.04 -21.25 2.88
N ASN A 9 2.84 -21.77 2.59
CA ASN A 9 2.00 -21.21 1.53
C ASN A 9 1.57 -19.77 1.85
N PHE A 10 1.23 -19.51 3.11
CA PHE A 10 0.88 -18.17 3.57
C PHE A 10 2.03 -17.18 3.36
N THR A 11 3.25 -17.55 3.75
CA THR A 11 4.44 -16.71 3.57
C THR A 11 4.70 -16.44 2.09
N THR A 12 4.62 -17.46 1.22
CA THR A 12 4.79 -17.28 -0.23
C THR A 12 3.74 -16.32 -0.81
N PHE A 13 2.47 -16.47 -0.44
CA PHE A 13 1.42 -15.55 -0.89
C PHE A 13 1.63 -14.13 -0.40
N PHE A 14 2.10 -13.95 0.84
CA PHE A 14 2.40 -12.62 1.36
C PHE A 14 3.58 -11.96 0.64
N VAL A 15 4.65 -12.71 0.34
CA VAL A 15 5.79 -12.23 -0.44
C VAL A 15 5.33 -11.79 -1.84
N LEU A 16 4.56 -12.64 -2.52
CA LEU A 16 4.01 -12.31 -3.84
C LEU A 16 3.10 -11.08 -3.78
N TYR A 17 2.25 -10.99 -2.76
CA TYR A 17 1.43 -9.81 -2.50
C TYR A 17 2.29 -8.54 -2.35
N ALA A 18 3.36 -8.57 -1.56
CA ALA A 18 4.22 -7.42 -1.35
C ALA A 18 4.88 -6.94 -2.65
N PHE A 19 5.39 -7.85 -3.48
CA PHE A 19 5.98 -7.52 -4.78
C PHE A 19 4.95 -6.93 -5.76
N VAL A 20 3.78 -7.56 -5.88
CA VAL A 20 2.71 -7.07 -6.76
C VAL A 20 2.20 -5.71 -6.27
N SER A 21 2.01 -5.55 -4.96
CA SER A 21 1.59 -4.29 -4.34
C SER A 21 2.57 -3.16 -4.65
N LEU A 22 3.87 -3.42 -4.45
CA LEU A 22 4.94 -2.47 -4.75
C LEU A 22 4.96 -2.08 -6.23
N ALA A 23 4.87 -3.05 -7.13
CA ALA A 23 4.81 -2.81 -8.57
C ALA A 23 3.61 -1.93 -8.94
N VAL A 24 2.43 -2.22 -8.39
CA VAL A 24 1.22 -1.43 -8.60
C VAL A 24 1.43 0.02 -8.13
N TYR A 25 2.01 0.25 -6.95
CA TYR A 25 2.29 1.60 -6.46
C TYR A 25 3.24 2.38 -7.38
N PHE A 26 4.31 1.75 -7.85
CA PHE A 26 5.25 2.36 -8.77
C PHE A 26 4.61 2.70 -10.13
N THR A 27 3.76 1.82 -10.66
CA THR A 27 3.05 2.07 -11.92
C THR A 27 1.95 3.11 -11.79
N ALA A 28 1.24 3.13 -10.65
CA ALA A 28 0.15 4.06 -10.42
C ALA A 28 0.64 5.50 -10.19
N SER A 29 1.89 5.66 -9.75
CA SER A 29 2.41 6.96 -9.32
C SER A 29 3.71 7.24 -10.06
N PHE A 30 3.63 7.77 -11.29
CA PHE A 30 4.80 8.03 -12.13
C PHE A 30 5.49 9.36 -11.77
N THR A 31 5.77 9.57 -10.48
CA THR A 31 6.38 10.82 -9.99
C THR A 31 7.50 10.51 -8.99
N ILE A 32 8.61 11.26 -9.08
CA ILE A 32 9.78 11.12 -8.19
C ILE A 32 9.37 11.19 -6.71
N PRO A 33 8.51 12.13 -6.26
CA PRO A 33 8.12 12.20 -4.85
C PRO A 33 7.38 10.95 -4.35
N ALA A 34 6.45 10.39 -5.14
CA ALA A 34 5.75 9.17 -4.76
C ALA A 34 6.71 7.98 -4.65
N TRP A 35 7.62 7.85 -5.63
CA TRP A 35 8.63 6.79 -5.61
C TRP A 35 9.52 6.85 -4.38
N LEU A 36 9.93 8.05 -3.95
CA LEU A 36 10.68 8.23 -2.71
C LEU A 36 9.90 7.73 -1.49
N ILE A 37 8.61 8.06 -1.39
CA ILE A 37 7.76 7.59 -0.28
C ILE A 37 7.69 6.06 -0.30
N TYR A 38 7.42 5.43 -1.44
CA TYR A 38 7.29 3.97 -1.50
C TYR A 38 8.62 3.26 -1.25
N PHE A 39 9.72 3.79 -1.79
CA PHE A 39 11.05 3.20 -1.64
C PHE A 39 11.60 3.34 -0.22
N PHE A 40 11.47 4.51 0.41
CA PHE A 40 12.03 4.75 1.74
C PHE A 40 11.12 4.37 2.90
N PHE A 41 9.82 4.18 2.66
CA PHE A 41 8.87 3.84 3.73
C PHE A 41 8.23 2.47 3.53
N LEU A 42 7.62 2.24 2.36
CA LEU A 42 6.81 1.04 2.14
C LEU A 42 7.68 -0.21 1.93
N LEU A 43 8.78 -0.08 1.17
CA LEU A 43 9.72 -1.16 0.92
C LEU A 43 10.40 -1.69 2.20
N PRO A 44 11.00 -0.85 3.07
CA PRO A 44 11.56 -1.35 4.33
C PRO A 44 10.48 -1.94 5.24
N PHE A 45 9.27 -1.38 5.25
CA PHE A 45 8.15 -1.97 6.00
C PHE A 45 7.80 -3.38 5.51
N TYR A 46 7.59 -3.58 4.21
CA TYR A 46 7.32 -4.90 3.66
C TYR A 46 8.48 -5.86 3.87
N LEU A 47 9.73 -5.40 3.80
CA LEU A 47 10.90 -6.23 4.09
C LEU A 47 10.87 -6.76 5.53
N ILE A 48 10.56 -5.91 6.51
CA ILE A 48 10.40 -6.31 7.91
C ILE A 48 9.28 -7.37 8.05
N CYS A 49 8.14 -7.16 7.40
CA CYS A 49 7.03 -8.12 7.42
C CYS A 49 7.42 -9.48 6.80
N ILE A 50 8.15 -9.47 5.68
CA ILE A 50 8.62 -10.68 5.01
C ILE A 50 9.61 -11.42 5.91
N VAL A 51 10.58 -10.73 6.50
CA VAL A 51 11.55 -11.34 7.43
C VAL A 51 10.84 -11.95 8.63
N TYR A 52 9.84 -11.27 9.20
CA TYR A 52 9.02 -11.81 10.28
C TYR A 52 8.29 -13.10 9.88
N LEU A 53 7.67 -13.14 8.70
CA LEU A 53 6.98 -14.35 8.22
C LEU A 53 7.94 -15.47 7.81
N MET A 54 9.15 -15.14 7.35
CA MET A 54 10.20 -16.12 7.11
C MET A 54 10.66 -16.77 8.42
N ASP A 55 10.93 -15.99 9.47
CA ASP A 55 11.26 -16.54 10.80
C ASP A 55 10.12 -17.42 11.33
N LEU A 56 8.86 -16.97 11.20
CA LEU A 56 7.70 -17.75 11.61
C LEU A 56 7.55 -19.06 10.82
N ASN A 57 7.86 -19.03 9.51
CA ASN A 57 7.89 -20.23 8.66
C ASN A 57 9.00 -21.19 9.06
N LEU A 58 10.20 -20.71 9.40
CA LEU A 58 11.30 -21.57 9.85
C LEU A 58 10.98 -22.26 11.18
N ARG A 59 10.32 -21.57 12.12
CA ARG A 59 9.96 -22.13 13.44
C ARG A 59 8.77 -23.08 13.38
N HIS A 60 7.85 -22.88 12.45
CA HIS A 60 6.54 -23.55 12.44
C HIS A 60 6.14 -24.11 11.07
N TYR A 61 7.13 -24.54 10.27
CA TYR A 61 6.94 -25.00 8.89
C TYR A 61 5.80 -26.03 8.70
N GLN A 62 5.64 -26.96 9.65
CA GLN A 62 4.63 -28.02 9.57
C GLN A 62 3.27 -27.64 10.16
N LYS A 63 3.15 -26.47 10.79
CA LYS A 63 1.89 -26.04 11.42
C LYS A 63 0.99 -25.32 10.43
N SER A 64 -0.30 -25.32 10.72
CA SER A 64 -1.30 -24.54 10.01
C SER A 64 -1.57 -23.23 10.72
N LEU A 65 -2.08 -22.27 9.96
CA LEU A 65 -2.30 -20.90 10.36
C LEU A 65 -3.72 -20.48 10.01
N ARG A 66 -4.36 -19.74 10.92
CA ARG A 66 -5.65 -19.09 10.69
C ARG A 66 -5.52 -17.59 10.89
N TYR A 67 -6.23 -16.82 10.07
CA TYR A 67 -6.25 -15.37 10.16
C TYR A 67 -7.69 -14.82 10.16
N LYS A 68 -7.82 -13.56 10.58
CA LYS A 68 -9.08 -12.82 10.52
C LYS A 68 -9.17 -12.09 9.17
N ARG A 69 -10.33 -12.18 8.51
CA ARG A 69 -10.57 -11.56 7.20
C ARG A 69 -10.71 -10.03 7.27
N LEU A 70 -11.18 -9.49 8.40
CA LEU A 70 -11.42 -8.05 8.57
C LEU A 70 -10.15 -7.18 8.35
N PRO A 71 -9.02 -7.42 9.03
CA PRO A 71 -7.81 -6.60 8.81
C PRO A 71 -7.21 -6.77 7.41
N LEU A 72 -7.43 -7.92 6.76
CA LEU A 72 -7.07 -8.12 5.35
C LEU A 72 -7.94 -7.27 4.42
N PHE A 73 -9.24 -7.20 4.68
CA PHE A 73 -10.14 -6.36 3.90
C PHE A 73 -9.80 -4.86 4.06
N LEU A 74 -9.50 -4.43 5.29
CA LEU A 74 -9.04 -3.06 5.56
C LEU A 74 -7.72 -2.74 4.85
N SER A 75 -6.76 -3.65 4.80
CA SER A 75 -5.49 -3.39 4.10
C SER A 75 -5.70 -3.19 2.61
N VAL A 76 -6.61 -3.95 1.99
CA VAL A 76 -7.00 -3.78 0.58
C VAL A 76 -7.70 -2.44 0.35
N ILE A 77 -8.63 -2.03 1.23
CA ILE A 77 -9.28 -0.71 1.12
C ILE A 77 -8.25 0.42 1.17
N PHE A 78 -7.35 0.40 2.15
CA PHE A 78 -6.34 1.45 2.28
C PHE A 78 -5.34 1.43 1.12
N GLN A 79 -5.03 0.26 0.59
CA GLN A 79 -4.21 0.13 -0.62
C GLN A 79 -4.87 0.80 -1.83
N LEU A 80 -6.17 0.58 -2.05
CA LEU A 80 -6.91 1.27 -3.11
C LEU A 80 -6.95 2.78 -2.90
N LEU A 81 -7.15 3.24 -1.66
CA LEU A 81 -7.09 4.66 -1.31
C LEU A 81 -5.73 5.29 -1.64
N ILE A 82 -4.63 4.62 -1.33
CA ILE A 82 -3.28 5.08 -1.70
C ILE A 82 -3.16 5.19 -3.21
N ILE A 83 -3.62 4.20 -3.98
CA ILE A 83 -3.57 4.23 -5.45
C ILE A 83 -4.36 5.42 -5.99
N LEU A 84 -5.59 5.65 -5.50
CA LEU A 84 -6.45 6.74 -5.97
C LEU A 84 -5.92 8.13 -5.61
N THR A 85 -5.29 8.26 -4.45
CA THR A 85 -4.73 9.53 -3.93
C THR A 85 -3.28 9.75 -4.35
N SER A 86 -2.64 8.77 -4.98
CA SER A 86 -1.25 8.86 -5.41
C SER A 86 -1.05 9.92 -6.50
N PRO A 87 0.04 10.69 -6.46
CA PRO A 87 0.31 11.71 -7.46
C PRO A 87 0.81 11.07 -8.76
N THR A 88 0.07 11.29 -9.84
CA THR A 88 0.36 10.79 -11.19
C THR A 88 1.04 11.83 -12.07
N SER A 89 0.71 13.11 -11.88
CA SER A 89 1.21 14.18 -12.73
C SER A 89 1.60 15.40 -11.91
N CYS A 90 2.90 15.70 -11.94
CA CYS A 90 3.48 16.89 -11.32
C CYS A 90 4.01 17.81 -12.44
N TYR A 91 3.11 18.46 -13.19
CA TYR A 91 3.53 19.36 -14.28
C TYR A 91 4.12 20.67 -13.73
N GLY A 92 5.37 20.99 -14.10
CA GLY A 92 6.06 22.20 -13.64
C GLY A 92 6.40 22.18 -12.15
N TRP A 93 6.76 21.01 -11.61
CA TRP A 93 7.09 20.80 -10.20
C TRP A 93 8.18 21.76 -9.71
N SER A 94 7.82 22.54 -8.69
CA SER A 94 8.74 23.28 -7.82
C SER A 94 8.25 23.08 -6.39
N GLN A 95 9.14 23.23 -5.41
CA GLN A 95 8.76 23.16 -3.99
C GLN A 95 7.56 24.08 -3.71
N GLY A 96 6.48 23.54 -3.14
CA GLY A 96 5.24 24.29 -2.85
C GLY A 96 4.14 24.24 -3.92
N LYS A 97 4.36 23.63 -5.10
CA LYS A 97 3.31 23.41 -6.10
C LYS A 97 2.65 22.04 -5.93
N ALA A 98 1.32 22.00 -6.06
CA ALA A 98 0.55 20.77 -5.92
C ALA A 98 0.74 19.84 -7.13
N CYS A 99 0.74 18.53 -6.87
CA CYS A 99 0.65 17.50 -7.89
C CYS A 99 -0.79 16.99 -7.99
N TYR A 100 -1.23 16.62 -9.18
CA TYR A 100 -2.55 16.03 -9.37
C TYR A 100 -2.53 14.54 -9.04
N SER A 101 -3.54 14.09 -8.31
CA SER A 101 -3.74 12.69 -7.97
C SER A 101 -4.26 11.87 -9.16
N PHE A 102 -4.11 10.54 -9.08
CA PHE A 102 -4.54 9.59 -10.12
C PHE A 102 -5.99 9.81 -10.52
N ILE A 103 -6.86 9.94 -9.51
CA ILE A 103 -8.30 10.13 -9.72
C ILE A 103 -8.61 11.47 -10.40
N GLN A 104 -7.92 12.55 -10.03
CA GLN A 104 -8.09 13.86 -10.66
C GLN A 104 -7.68 13.80 -12.12
N THR A 105 -6.54 13.17 -12.42
CA THR A 105 -6.00 13.08 -13.79
C THR A 105 -6.95 12.31 -14.73
N HIS A 106 -7.68 11.32 -14.23
CA HIS A 106 -8.58 10.51 -15.05
C HIS A 106 -10.03 11.03 -15.08
N LEU A 107 -10.49 11.71 -14.03
CA LEU A 107 -11.88 12.21 -13.95
C LEU A 107 -12.05 13.64 -14.45
N THR A 108 -10.99 14.46 -14.49
CA THR A 108 -11.10 15.83 -14.99
C THR A 108 -10.67 15.93 -16.46
N THR A 109 -11.50 16.60 -17.26
CA THR A 109 -11.26 16.86 -18.69
C THR A 109 -10.43 18.13 -18.94
N THR A 110 -10.03 18.82 -17.87
CA THR A 110 -9.20 20.02 -17.94
C THR A 110 -7.79 19.70 -18.44
N LYS A 111 -7.33 20.42 -19.47
CA LYS A 111 -5.97 20.29 -19.99
C LYS A 111 -4.96 20.57 -18.86
N LEU A 112 -4.05 19.62 -18.61
CA LEU A 112 -2.99 19.75 -17.60
C LEU A 112 -2.16 21.04 -17.73
N ALA A 113 -2.07 21.61 -18.94
CA ALA A 113 -1.36 22.87 -19.19
C ALA A 113 -2.02 24.11 -18.56
N THR A 114 -3.34 24.13 -18.37
CA THR A 114 -4.08 25.27 -17.78
C THR A 114 -4.14 25.24 -16.25
N LEU A 115 -3.64 24.16 -15.65
CA LEU A 115 -3.74 23.87 -14.22
C LEU A 115 -2.57 24.43 -13.38
N GLN A 116 -1.56 25.03 -14.02
CA GLN A 116 -0.35 25.52 -13.36
C GLN A 116 -0.59 26.68 -12.38
N ASN A 117 -1.73 27.38 -12.48
CA ASN A 117 -2.05 28.60 -11.73
C ASN A 117 -3.35 28.51 -10.91
N THR A 118 -4.02 27.35 -10.88
CA THR A 118 -5.25 27.16 -10.09
C THR A 118 -5.01 26.14 -8.98
N PRO A 119 -5.42 26.43 -7.74
CA PRO A 119 -5.31 25.46 -6.66
C PRO A 119 -6.09 24.19 -7.03
N PRO A 120 -5.57 22.98 -6.71
CA PRO A 120 -6.26 21.75 -7.00
C PRO A 120 -7.64 21.77 -6.33
N ALA A 121 -8.68 21.53 -7.11
CA ALA A 121 -10.05 21.60 -6.61
C ALA A 121 -10.29 20.62 -5.45
N TRP A 122 -9.52 19.51 -5.37
CA TRP A 122 -9.73 18.44 -4.39
C TRP A 122 -8.53 18.27 -3.45
N TRP A 123 -8.15 19.34 -2.75
CA TRP A 123 -7.07 19.34 -1.75
C TRP A 123 -7.18 18.22 -0.69
N ILE A 124 -8.39 17.78 -0.39
CA ILE A 124 -8.66 16.66 0.53
C ILE A 124 -8.02 15.38 0.00
N VAL A 125 -8.20 15.06 -1.29
CA VAL A 125 -7.67 13.85 -1.92
C VAL A 125 -6.15 13.85 -1.87
N ASP A 126 -5.54 15.01 -2.14
CA ASP A 126 -4.08 15.15 -2.14
C ASP A 126 -3.49 15.05 -0.72
N SER A 127 -4.27 15.44 0.30
CA SER A 127 -3.89 15.31 1.72
C SER A 127 -4.12 13.90 2.29
N MET A 128 -4.86 13.03 1.60
CA MET A 128 -5.21 11.68 2.09
C MET A 128 -4.12 10.63 1.87
N LEU A 129 -3.12 10.88 1.04
CA LEU A 129 -2.06 9.92 0.75
C LEU A 129 -1.33 9.45 2.02
N VAL A 130 -0.86 10.41 2.83
CA VAL A 130 -0.10 10.10 4.05
C VAL A 130 -0.95 9.38 5.10
N PRO A 131 -2.17 9.85 5.45
CA PRO A 131 -3.09 9.09 6.30
C PRO A 131 -3.39 7.68 5.78
N ALA A 132 -3.67 7.52 4.48
CA ALA A 132 -3.98 6.23 3.89
C ALA A 132 -2.79 5.27 3.98
N LEU A 133 -1.58 5.76 3.76
CA LEU A 133 -0.33 5.01 3.89
C LEU A 133 -0.07 4.55 5.33
N ILE A 134 -0.28 5.42 6.32
CA ILE A 134 -0.17 5.06 7.74
C ILE A 134 -1.23 4.01 8.12
N LEU A 135 -2.48 4.22 7.72
CA LEU A 135 -3.57 3.28 8.00
C LEU A 135 -3.35 1.92 7.33
N HIS A 136 -2.79 1.91 6.11
CA HIS A 136 -2.40 0.67 5.43
C HIS A 136 -1.34 -0.09 6.22
N VAL A 137 -0.27 0.58 6.66
CA VAL A 137 0.80 -0.01 7.48
C VAL A 137 0.23 -0.60 8.78
N ILE A 138 -0.61 0.16 9.49
CA ILE A 138 -1.26 -0.30 10.72
C ILE A 138 -2.13 -1.52 10.43
N SER A 139 -2.90 -1.50 9.34
CA SER A 139 -3.78 -2.61 8.98
C SER A 139 -3.00 -3.89 8.67
N VAL A 140 -1.89 -3.79 7.92
CA VAL A 140 -1.01 -4.94 7.63
C VAL A 140 -0.35 -5.45 8.90
N ALA A 141 0.18 -4.57 9.75
CA ALA A 141 0.77 -4.97 11.03
C ALA A 141 -0.26 -5.66 11.95
N MET A 142 -1.48 -5.14 12.04
CA MET A 142 -2.57 -5.78 12.78
C MET A 142 -2.97 -7.11 12.17
N PHE A 143 -3.03 -7.21 10.84
CA PHE A 143 -3.31 -8.47 10.14
C PHE A 143 -2.30 -9.55 10.55
N LEU A 144 -1.01 -9.24 10.48
CA LEU A 144 0.06 -10.15 10.88
C LEU A 144 0.00 -10.50 12.36
N LYS A 145 -0.30 -9.55 13.25
CA LYS A 145 -0.43 -9.80 14.69
C LYS A 145 -1.64 -10.68 15.05
N MET A 146 -2.71 -10.63 14.25
CA MET A 146 -3.93 -11.41 14.48
C MET A 146 -3.88 -12.84 13.93
N ILE A 147 -2.75 -13.21 13.34
CA ILE A 147 -2.44 -14.57 12.94
C ILE A 147 -2.43 -15.48 14.18
N ARG A 148 -3.06 -16.64 14.06
CA ARG A 148 -2.99 -17.71 15.08
C ARG A 148 -2.47 -18.98 14.43
N ILE A 149 -1.47 -19.57 15.07
CA ILE A 149 -0.91 -20.87 14.70
C ILE A 149 -1.75 -21.94 15.39
N GLU A 150 -2.27 -22.91 14.64
CA GLU A 150 -2.93 -24.08 15.24
C GLU A 150 -1.86 -25.07 15.69
N GLN A 151 -1.96 -25.50 16.95
CA GLN A 151 -1.26 -26.69 17.41
C GLN A 151 -2.12 -27.88 16.99
N GLN A 152 -1.60 -28.72 16.09
CA GLN A 152 -2.17 -30.05 15.85
C GLN A 152 -2.11 -30.88 17.12
#